data_AF-A0A1G7N5A3-F1
#
_entry.id   AF-A0A1G7N5A3-F1
#
_cell.length_a   1.000
_cell.length_b   1.000
_cell.length_c   1.000
_cell.angle_alpha   90.00
_cell.angle_beta   90.00
_cell.angle_gamma   90.00
#
_symmetry.space_group_name_H-M   'P 1'
#
loop_
_entity.id
_entity.type
_entity.pdbx_description
1 polymer ?
#
loop_
_entity_poly.entity_id
_entity_poly.type
_entity_poly.pdbx_seq_one_letter_code
_entity_poly.pdbx_strand_id
1 'polypeptide(L)'
;MSVILLPSAQPKHQRLTSAHRCLIARIQDLCIDVSQRTEFYAMSMYSGHVHTVSISLYSRESVERGDYTSTWRSGEIYLPPSKNAQPDSLRQLTAAAEHLEGLLPPAGGAA
;
A
#
# COMPACT_ATOMS: atom_id res chain seq x y z
N MET A 1 41.62 -23.86 -18.16
CA MET A 1 40.99 -22.52 -18.04
C MET A 1 39.93 -22.61 -16.97
N SER A 2 40.18 -22.11 -15.76
CA SER A 2 39.22 -22.15 -14.66
C SER A 2 38.43 -20.86 -14.63
N VAL A 3 37.12 -20.95 -14.86
CA VAL A 3 36.20 -19.82 -14.73
C VAL A 3 35.87 -19.65 -13.25
N ILE A 4 36.38 -18.59 -12.63
CA ILE A 4 36.03 -18.20 -11.27
C ILE A 4 34.66 -17.53 -11.34
N LEU A 5 33.61 -18.24 -10.95
CA LEU A 5 32.30 -17.65 -10.66
C LEU A 5 32.43 -16.80 -9.39
N LEU A 6 32.48 -15.48 -9.57
CA LEU A 6 32.31 -14.54 -8.47
C LEU A 6 30.88 -14.73 -7.90
N PRO A 7 30.72 -14.88 -6.57
CA PRO A 7 29.39 -14.92 -5.98
C PRO A 7 28.72 -13.56 -6.23
N SER A 8 27.59 -13.60 -6.92
CA SER A 8 26.70 -12.45 -7.05
C SER A 8 26.37 -11.94 -5.65
N ALA A 9 26.75 -10.70 -5.37
CA ALA A 9 26.44 -10.04 -4.12
C ALA A 9 24.91 -10.03 -3.95
N GLN A 10 24.39 -10.97 -3.17
CA GLN A 10 23.01 -10.93 -2.70
C GLN A 10 22.82 -9.56 -2.02
N PRO A 11 21.84 -8.75 -2.44
CA PRO A 11 21.57 -7.50 -1.74
C PRO A 11 21.30 -7.86 -0.27
N LYS A 12 22.09 -7.27 0.65
CA LYS A 12 21.86 -7.34 2.10
C LYS A 12 20.36 -7.21 2.33
N HIS A 13 19.74 -8.20 2.99
CA HIS A 13 18.31 -8.19 3.33
C HIS A 13 17.91 -6.79 3.80
N GLN A 14 17.28 -6.02 2.92
CA GLN A 14 16.92 -4.66 3.24
C GLN A 14 15.88 -4.76 4.34
N ARG A 15 16.05 -3.99 5.41
CA ARG A 15 15.10 -4.00 6.53
C ARG A 15 13.98 -3.02 6.23
N LEU A 16 12.77 -3.37 6.66
CA LEU A 16 11.66 -2.43 6.68
C LEU A 16 12.05 -1.21 7.52
N THR A 17 12.15 -0.05 6.89
CA THR A 17 12.56 1.20 7.56
C THR A 17 11.40 1.81 8.34
N SER A 18 11.69 2.80 9.20
CA SER A 18 10.66 3.60 9.88
C SER A 18 9.73 4.29 8.89
N ALA A 19 10.25 4.83 7.78
CA ALA A 19 9.46 5.49 6.75
C ALA A 19 8.39 4.56 6.15
N HIS A 20 8.74 3.30 5.87
CA HIS A 20 7.75 2.32 5.40
C HIS A 20 6.66 2.10 6.46
N ARG A 21 7.03 1.89 7.72
CA ARG A 21 6.08 1.67 8.82
C ARG A 21 5.14 2.86 9.00
N CYS A 22 5.66 4.08 8.95
CA CYS A 22 4.87 5.30 9.08
C CYS A 22 3.87 5.44 7.92
N LEU A 23 4.29 5.18 6.68
CA LEU A 23 3.37 5.23 5.53
C LEU A 23 2.30 4.14 5.59
N ILE A 24 2.64 2.93 6.02
CA ILE A 24 1.66 1.84 6.17
C ILE A 24 0.60 2.21 7.22
N ALA A 25 1.04 2.73 8.38
CA ALA A 25 0.11 3.20 9.41
C ALA A 25 -0.77 4.36 8.88
N ARG A 26 -0.17 5.33 8.18
CA ARG A 26 -0.92 6.44 7.56
C ARG A 26 -1.96 5.95 6.55
N ILE A 27 -1.61 4.97 5.71
CA ILE A 27 -2.55 4.35 4.76
C ILE A 27 -3.70 3.66 5.48
N GLN A 28 -3.43 2.97 6.60
CA GLN A 28 -4.46 2.33 7.42
C GLN A 28 -5.43 3.37 7.99
N ASP A 29 -4.91 4.46 8.56
CA ASP A 29 -5.72 5.57 9.06
C ASP A 29 -6.58 6.19 7.94
N LEU A 30 -5.97 6.44 6.78
CA LEU A 30 -6.68 6.98 5.61
C LEU A 30 -7.77 6.03 5.10
N CYS A 31 -7.56 4.72 5.13
CA CYS A 31 -8.60 3.76 4.76
C CYS A 31 -9.81 3.84 5.71
N ILE A 32 -9.57 4.07 7.00
CA ILE A 32 -10.65 4.30 7.98
C ILE A 32 -11.41 5.57 7.61
N ASP A 33 -10.69 6.69 7.43
CA ASP A 33 -11.29 7.98 7.10
C ASP A 33 -12.11 7.92 5.80
N VAL A 34 -11.55 7.35 4.73
CA VAL A 34 -12.21 7.20 3.44
C VAL A 34 -13.48 6.35 3.61
N SER A 35 -13.40 5.23 4.33
CA SER A 35 -14.56 4.36 4.55
C SER A 35 -15.67 5.02 5.37
N GLN A 36 -15.35 5.96 6.25
CA GLN A 36 -16.32 6.67 7.09
C GLN A 36 -16.93 7.90 6.41
N ARG A 37 -16.18 8.56 5.54
CA ARG A 37 -16.50 9.91 5.05
C ARG A 37 -16.82 9.98 3.57
N THR A 38 -16.74 8.86 2.85
CA THR A 38 -16.96 8.81 1.41
C THR A 38 -17.90 7.67 1.02
N GLU A 39 -18.22 7.58 -0.27
CA GLU A 39 -19.00 6.51 -0.89
C GLU A 39 -18.20 5.21 -1.12
N PHE A 40 -16.94 5.16 -0.72
CA PHE A 40 -16.08 3.99 -0.88
C PHE A 40 -15.92 3.22 0.42
N TYR A 41 -15.72 1.90 0.31
CA TYR A 41 -15.03 1.10 1.31
C TYR A 41 -13.57 0.98 0.92
N ALA A 42 -12.68 1.42 1.79
CA ALA A 42 -11.24 1.32 1.60
C ALA A 42 -10.64 0.26 2.54
N MET A 43 -9.81 -0.61 1.99
CA MET A 43 -9.16 -1.67 2.73
C MET A 43 -7.67 -1.70 2.41
N SER A 44 -6.84 -1.73 3.45
CA SER A 44 -5.41 -2.05 3.35
C SER A 44 -5.17 -3.45 3.89
N MET A 45 -4.43 -4.27 3.15
CA MET A 45 -4.02 -5.61 3.59
C MET A 45 -2.49 -5.69 3.62
N TYR A 46 -1.95 -6.05 4.78
CA TYR A 46 -0.53 -6.37 4.93
C TYR A 46 -0.36 -7.89 5.09
N SER A 47 0.48 -8.50 4.25
CA SER A 47 0.87 -9.90 4.39
C SER A 47 2.27 -10.00 4.98
N GLY A 48 2.36 -10.48 6.22
CA GLY A 48 3.65 -10.76 6.87
C GLY A 48 4.42 -11.93 6.26
N HIS A 49 3.75 -12.83 5.53
CA HIS A 49 4.40 -13.99 4.91
C HIS A 49 5.27 -13.60 3.71
N VAL A 50 4.74 -12.76 2.81
CA VAL A 50 5.45 -12.30 1.60
C VAL A 50 5.96 -10.87 1.70
N HIS A 51 5.69 -10.19 2.82
CA HIS A 51 5.97 -8.78 3.07
C HIS A 51 5.41 -7.88 1.97
N THR A 52 4.10 -7.91 1.78
CA THR A 52 3.39 -7.05 0.82
C THR A 52 2.36 -6.19 1.51
N VAL A 53 2.09 -5.01 0.94
CA VAL A 53 0.91 -4.20 1.22
C VAL A 53 0.13 -4.03 -0.06
N SER A 54 -1.20 -4.15 0.01
CA SER A 54 -2.09 -3.75 -1.07
C SER A 54 -3.27 -2.97 -0.52
N ILE A 55 -3.72 -1.98 -1.29
CA ILE A 55 -4.88 -1.16 -0.98
C ILE A 55 -5.93 -1.41 -2.06
N SER A 56 -7.18 -1.55 -1.65
CA SER A 56 -8.34 -1.71 -2.52
C SER A 56 -9.45 -0.77 -2.12
N LEU A 57 -10.12 -0.20 -3.11
CA LEU A 57 -11.33 0.57 -2.97
C LEU A 57 -12.49 -0.18 -3.61
N TYR A 58 -13.63 -0.16 -2.94
CA TYR A 58 -14.88 -0.74 -3.42
C TYR A 58 -15.96 0.35 -3.34
N SER A 59 -16.82 0.43 -4.35
CA SER A 59 -18.02 1.27 -4.24
C SER A 59 -18.94 0.69 -3.17
N ARG A 60 -19.41 1.53 -2.24
CA ARG A 60 -20.36 1.11 -1.19
C ARG A 60 -21.65 0.55 -1.79
N GLU A 61 -22.19 1.25 -2.78
CA GLU A 61 -23.39 0.82 -3.52
C GLU A 61 -23.20 -0.56 -4.17
N SER A 62 -22.02 -0.82 -4.74
CA SER A 62 -21.71 -2.12 -5.36
C SER A 62 -21.64 -3.23 -4.30
N VAL A 63 -20.96 -2.96 -3.18
CA VAL A 63 -20.86 -3.92 -2.06
C VAL A 63 -22.22 -4.21 -1.43
N GLU A 64 -23.10 -3.21 -1.29
CA GLU A 64 -24.47 -3.39 -0.79
C GLU A 64 -25.32 -4.27 -1.71
N ARG A 65 -25.00 -4.32 -3.01
CA ARG A 65 -25.58 -5.26 -3.99
C ARG A 65 -24.88 -6.62 -4.03
N GLY A 66 -23.83 -6.83 -3.24
CA GLY A 66 -23.02 -8.06 -3.25
C GLY A 66 -21.95 -8.11 -4.35
N ASP A 67 -21.67 -7.00 -5.02
CA ASP A 67 -20.55 -6.88 -5.97
C ASP A 67 -19.30 -6.34 -5.25
N TYR A 68 -18.28 -7.18 -5.18
CA TYR A 68 -17.00 -6.88 -4.54
C TYR A 68 -15.90 -6.59 -5.56
N THR A 69 -16.26 -6.14 -6.75
CA THR A 69 -15.30 -5.66 -7.74
C THR A 69 -14.68 -4.35 -7.24
N SER A 70 -13.35 -4.30 -7.15
CA SER A 70 -12.64 -3.10 -6.72
C SER A 70 -12.71 -2.03 -7.80
N THR A 71 -13.12 -0.81 -7.43
CA THR A 71 -13.07 0.36 -8.32
C THR A 71 -11.64 0.84 -8.55
N TRP A 72 -10.76 0.60 -7.57
CA TRP A 72 -9.33 0.87 -7.68
C TRP A 72 -8.51 -0.10 -6.81
N ARG A 73 -7.28 -0.39 -7.24
CA ARG A 73 -6.33 -1.19 -6.48
C ARG A 73 -4.90 -0.69 -6.72
N SER A 74 -4.09 -0.64 -5.68
CA SER A 74 -2.67 -0.24 -5.77
C SER A 74 -1.76 -1.28 -6.44
N GLY A 75 -2.26 -2.51 -6.65
CA GLY A 75 -1.41 -3.69 -6.84
C GLY A 75 -0.74 -4.13 -5.53
N GLU A 76 0.12 -5.15 -5.62
CA GLU A 76 0.94 -5.60 -4.49
C GLU A 76 2.25 -4.80 -4.43
N ILE A 77 2.42 -4.05 -3.35
CA ILE A 77 3.65 -3.32 -3.05
C ILE A 77 4.53 -4.25 -2.22
N TYR A 78 5.61 -4.75 -2.82
CA TYR A 78 6.54 -5.65 -2.16
C TYR A 78 7.55 -4.86 -1.33
N LEU A 79 7.60 -5.17 -0.03
CA LEU A 79 8.39 -4.45 0.95
C LEU A 79 9.61 -5.26 1.38
N PRO A 80 10.70 -4.59 1.78
CA PRO A 80 11.78 -5.26 2.48
C PRO A 80 11.26 -5.90 3.79
N PRO A 81 11.74 -7.08 4.21
CA PRO A 81 12.86 -7.85 3.65
C PRO A 81 12.51 -8.87 2.55
N SER A 82 11.36 -8.74 1.88
CA SER A 82 10.98 -9.66 0.79
C SER A 82 12.08 -9.75 -0.29
N LYS A 83 12.29 -10.94 -0.85
CA LYS A 83 13.16 -11.13 -2.02
C LYS A 83 12.64 -10.40 -3.27
N ASN A 84 11.34 -10.12 -3.30
CA ASN A 84 10.65 -9.41 -4.37
C ASN A 84 10.53 -7.90 -4.05
N ALA A 85 11.15 -7.41 -2.97
CA ALA A 85 11.03 -6.02 -2.55
C ALA A 85 11.35 -5.06 -3.69
N GLN A 86 10.45 -4.14 -3.95
CA GLN A 86 10.59 -3.18 -5.03
C GLN A 86 11.44 -1.99 -4.53
N PRO A 87 12.41 -1.51 -5.34
CA PRO A 87 13.31 -0.43 -4.93
C PRO A 87 12.57 0.91 -4.73
N ASP A 88 11.40 1.07 -5.34
CA ASP A 88 10.55 2.26 -5.26
C ASP A 88 9.32 2.06 -4.35
N SER A 89 9.33 1.04 -3.49
CA SER A 89 8.20 0.73 -2.59
C SER A 89 7.76 1.92 -1.72
N LEU A 90 8.69 2.76 -1.24
CA LEU A 90 8.33 4.00 -0.55
C LEU A 90 7.52 4.96 -1.44
N ARG A 91 7.93 5.14 -2.69
CA ARG A 91 7.22 5.99 -3.65
C ARG A 91 5.82 5.44 -3.94
N GLN A 92 5.69 4.12 -4.07
CA GLN A 92 4.40 3.47 -4.28
C GLN A 92 3.47 3.62 -3.06
N LEU A 93 4.01 3.47 -1.85
CA LEU A 93 3.26 3.74 -0.62
C LEU A 93 2.81 5.21 -0.53
N THR A 94 3.70 6.16 -0.83
CA THR A 94 3.35 7.59 -0.87
C THR A 94 2.24 7.86 -1.88
N ALA A 95 2.36 7.34 -3.11
CA ALA A 95 1.34 7.53 -4.14
C ALA A 95 -0.02 6.93 -3.73
N ALA A 96 -0.02 5.79 -3.03
CA ALA A 96 -1.24 5.21 -2.49
C ALA A 96 -1.86 6.10 -1.39
N ALA A 97 -1.04 6.67 -0.50
CA ALA A 97 -1.50 7.60 0.52
C ALA A 97 -2.08 8.88 -0.09
N GLU A 98 -1.38 9.48 -1.06
CA GLU A 98 -1.84 10.67 -1.79
C GLU A 98 -3.16 10.41 -2.54
N HIS A 99 -3.31 9.22 -3.13
CA HIS A 99 -4.57 8.83 -3.78
C HIS A 99 -5.73 8.78 -2.78
N LEU A 100 -5.53 8.16 -1.61
CA LEU A 100 -6.56 8.11 -0.57
C LEU A 100 -6.87 9.50 0.00
N GLU A 101 -5.85 10.34 0.21
CA GLU A 101 -6.04 11.73 0.67
C GLU A 101 -6.86 12.55 -0.33
N GLY A 102 -6.63 12.37 -1.62
CA GLY A 102 -7.37 13.06 -2.68
C GLY A 102 -8.86 12.68 -2.75
N LEU A 103 -9.29 11.58 -2.13
CA LEU A 103 -10.69 11.17 -2.05
C LEU A 103 -11.43 11.82 -0.88
N LEU A 104 -10.70 12.33 0.12
CA LEU A 104 -11.31 12.93 1.29
C LEU A 104 -11.79 14.34 0.96
N PRO A 105 -12.97 14.75 1.47
CA PRO A 105 -13.41 16.14 1.32
C PRO A 105 -12.41 17.07 2.01
N PRO A 106 -12.21 18.30 1.48
CA PRO A 106 -11.32 19.27 2.10
C PRO A 106 -11.68 19.45 3.57
N ALA A 107 -10.68 19.57 4.43
CA ALA A 107 -10.90 19.80 5.85
C ALA A 107 -11.75 21.06 6.00
N GLY A 108 -12.99 20.90 6.47
CA GLY A 108 -13.90 22.01 6.70
C GLY A 108 -13.29 22.93 7.74
N GLY A 109 -12.74 24.06 7.30
CA GLY A 109 -12.55 25.20 8.18
C GLY A 109 -13.93 25.66 8.62
N ALA A 110 -14.19 25.64 9.93
CA ALA A 110 -15.27 26.42 10.48
C ALA A 110 -15.06 27.88 10.04
N ALA A 111 -15.95 28.38 9.19
CA ALA A 111 -16.10 29.79 8.88
C ALA A 111 -17.27 30.34 9.69
#